data_AF-A0AAF0QHV4-F1
#
_entry.id   AF-A0AAF0QHV4-F1
#
_cell.length_a   1.000
_cell.length_b   1.000
_cell.length_c   1.000
_cell.angle_alpha   90.00
_cell.angle_beta   90.00
_cell.angle_gamma   90.00
#
_symmetry.space_group_name_H-M   'P 1'
#
loop_
_entity.id
_entity.type
_entity.pdbx_description
1 polymer ?
#
loop_
_entity_poly.entity_id
_entity_poly.type
_entity_poly.pdbx_seq_one_letter_code
_entity_poly.pdbx_strand_id
1 'polypeptide(L)'
;MFSFANFLGVGADGILLKEVNRLLRSDGYFVYSAPPAYRKDKDFPHIWDKLVHLTSGMCWKLIAREVQTAIWIKQENNSCLQHNTEEKLVNICDSQDDFKPSWKTPLRNCITLSDTSSNTKKLPPRPQRLSEYSQSLSRLGIDREKFLADTIYWQDQVRHYWRLMDVNEKEIRNVMDMSASLGGFAVALSTWPVWVMNVVPVTMNNTLSAVYDRGVSHSPRTRSYDLLHANNLFSHYKDRDEGCLLEDIMLEMDRILRPQGFIIIRDEESIISRIQHLAPKFLWDVQLHYLEDDRKKTGSALFCRKRFWAIA
;
A
#
# COMPACT_ATOMS: atom_id res chain seq x y z
N MET A 1 -10.96 0.80 -8.92
CA MET A 1 -10.83 1.43 -10.25
C MET A 1 -9.40 1.95 -10.35
N PHE A 2 -8.51 1.17 -10.96
CA PHE A 2 -7.14 1.60 -11.25
C PHE A 2 -7.05 1.86 -12.75
N SER A 3 -6.60 3.05 -13.14
CA SER A 3 -6.33 3.46 -14.51
C SER A 3 -4.97 4.14 -14.50
N PHE A 4 -4.00 3.59 -15.22
CA PHE A 4 -2.82 4.28 -15.75
C PHE A 4 -2.29 3.44 -16.93
N ALA A 5 -2.92 3.61 -18.11
CA ALA A 5 -2.62 2.83 -19.31
C ALA A 5 -1.65 3.54 -20.28
N ASN A 6 -0.79 4.45 -19.80
CA ASN A 6 0.21 5.10 -20.65
C ASN A 6 1.58 4.40 -20.65
N PHE A 7 1.79 3.38 -19.79
CA PHE A 7 3.09 2.70 -19.64
C PHE A 7 3.06 1.18 -19.85
N LEU A 8 1.90 0.59 -20.15
CA LEU A 8 1.77 -0.84 -20.44
C LEU A 8 2.08 -1.11 -21.92
N GLY A 9 3.27 -0.71 -22.35
CA GLY A 9 3.80 -1.15 -23.64
C GLY A 9 3.98 -2.67 -23.62
N VAL A 10 3.63 -3.35 -24.71
CA VAL A 10 3.85 -4.79 -24.93
C VAL A 10 5.35 -5.07 -25.20
N GLY A 11 6.23 -4.36 -24.49
CA GLY A 11 7.67 -4.62 -24.44
C GLY A 11 7.98 -5.55 -23.26
N ALA A 12 9.00 -6.40 -23.42
CA ALA A 12 9.42 -7.42 -22.44
C ALA A 12 8.35 -8.48 -22.10
N ASP A 13 7.88 -9.24 -23.10
CA ASP A 13 6.98 -10.41 -22.95
C ASP A 13 5.70 -10.17 -22.12
N GLY A 14 5.28 -8.91 -22.02
CA GLY A 14 4.12 -8.50 -21.24
C GLY A 14 4.29 -8.66 -19.73
N ILE A 15 5.52 -8.62 -19.23
CA ILE A 15 5.86 -8.74 -17.81
C ILE A 15 5.04 -7.80 -16.91
N LEU A 16 4.77 -6.57 -17.36
CA LEU A 16 3.95 -5.62 -16.62
C LEU A 16 2.49 -6.07 -16.52
N LEU A 17 1.94 -6.70 -17.56
CA LEU A 17 0.57 -7.20 -17.55
C LEU A 17 0.44 -8.45 -16.68
N LYS A 18 1.49 -9.29 -16.63
CA LYS A 18 1.59 -10.42 -15.69
C LYS A 18 1.65 -9.93 -14.24
N GLU A 19 2.35 -8.82 -13.97
CA GLU A 19 2.32 -8.18 -12.65
C GLU A 19 0.94 -7.61 -12.30
N VAL A 20 0.23 -7.02 -13.27
CA VAL A 20 -1.18 -6.65 -13.09
C VAL A 20 -2.02 -7.89 -12.77
N ASN A 21 -1.78 -9.04 -13.42
CA ASN A 21 -2.48 -10.28 -13.12
C ASN A 21 -2.21 -10.80 -11.70
N ARG A 22 -0.99 -10.64 -11.17
CA ARG A 22 -0.68 -10.98 -9.77
C ARG A 22 -1.46 -10.12 -8.78
N LEU A 23 -1.64 -8.83 -9.09
CA LEU A 23 -2.33 -7.87 -8.21
C LEU A 23 -3.86 -7.93 -8.35
N LEU A 24 -4.37 -8.21 -9.56
CA LEU A 24 -5.79 -8.25 -9.85
C LEU A 24 -6.40 -9.52 -9.25
N ARG A 25 -7.42 -9.37 -8.41
CA ARG A 25 -8.17 -10.51 -7.85
C ARG A 25 -9.11 -11.12 -8.89
N SER A 26 -9.56 -12.35 -8.63
CA SER A 26 -10.71 -12.94 -9.30
C SER A 26 -11.90 -11.98 -9.32
N ASP A 27 -12.64 -11.95 -10.43
CA ASP A 27 -13.73 -11.01 -10.73
C ASP A 27 -13.33 -9.52 -10.75
N GLY A 28 -12.03 -9.23 -10.68
CA GLY A 28 -11.48 -7.89 -10.84
C GLY A 28 -11.53 -7.44 -12.29
N TYR A 29 -11.69 -6.12 -12.49
CA TYR A 29 -11.69 -5.49 -13.80
C TYR A 29 -10.36 -4.82 -14.11
N PHE A 30 -9.86 -5.04 -15.32
CA PHE A 30 -8.77 -4.29 -15.90
C PHE A 30 -9.32 -3.36 -16.99
N VAL A 31 -9.06 -2.06 -16.86
CA VAL A 31 -9.51 -1.03 -17.80
C VAL A 31 -8.30 -0.47 -18.53
N TYR A 32 -8.28 -0.64 -19.85
CA TYR A 32 -7.24 -0.16 -20.73
C TYR A 32 -7.79 0.98 -21.58
N SER A 33 -7.17 2.15 -21.50
CA SER A 33 -7.53 3.32 -22.30
C SER A 33 -6.28 3.88 -22.97
N ALA A 34 -6.03 3.43 -24.20
CA ALA A 34 -4.86 3.81 -24.99
C ALA A 34 -5.12 3.54 -26.49
N PRO A 35 -4.34 4.13 -27.41
CA PRO A 35 -4.55 4.01 -28.85
C PRO A 35 -4.77 2.58 -29.40
N PRO A 36 -4.08 1.52 -28.94
CA PRO A 36 -4.35 0.15 -29.39
C PRO A 36 -5.82 -0.31 -29.22
N ALA A 37 -6.56 0.28 -28.28
CA ALA A 37 -7.96 -0.08 -28.08
C ALA A 37 -8.87 0.34 -29.25
N TYR A 38 -8.52 1.36 -30.04
CA TYR A 38 -9.45 1.95 -31.02
C TYR A 38 -8.83 2.37 -32.35
N ARG A 39 -7.51 2.57 -32.40
CA ARG A 39 -6.79 2.95 -33.63
C ARG A 39 -6.48 1.73 -34.49
N LYS A 40 -6.63 1.89 -35.80
CA LYS A 40 -6.38 0.84 -36.81
C LYS A 40 -5.14 1.11 -37.67
N ASP A 41 -4.44 2.21 -37.43
CA ASP A 41 -3.21 2.63 -38.12
C ASP A 41 -1.95 2.18 -37.37
N LYS A 42 -0.79 2.27 -38.05
CA LYS A 42 0.53 1.96 -37.48
C LYS A 42 0.57 0.54 -36.89
N ASP A 43 1.33 0.37 -35.81
CA ASP A 43 1.49 -0.90 -35.12
C ASP A 43 0.38 -1.17 -34.08
N PHE A 44 -0.63 -0.30 -33.95
CA PHE A 44 -1.69 -0.43 -32.95
C PHE A 44 -2.49 -1.74 -33.07
N PRO A 45 -2.87 -2.23 -34.27
CA PRO A 45 -3.51 -3.53 -34.41
C PRO A 45 -2.65 -4.68 -33.88
N HIS A 46 -1.36 -4.69 -34.18
CA HIS A 46 -0.45 -5.73 -33.73
C HIS A 46 -0.22 -5.66 -32.19
N ILE A 47 -0.11 -4.46 -31.62
CA ILE A 47 -0.05 -4.28 -30.16
C ILE A 47 -1.35 -4.80 -29.50
N TRP A 48 -2.49 -4.52 -30.12
CA TRP A 48 -3.80 -5.02 -29.66
C TRP A 48 -3.87 -6.55 -29.71
N ASP A 49 -3.44 -7.17 -30.80
CA ASP A 49 -3.46 -8.63 -30.94
C ASP A 49 -2.59 -9.31 -29.89
N LYS A 50 -1.39 -8.76 -29.63
CA LYS A 50 -0.53 -9.26 -28.54
C LYS A 50 -1.16 -9.07 -27.16
N LEU A 51 -1.84 -7.94 -26.93
CA LEU A 51 -2.54 -7.69 -25.66
C LEU A 51 -3.66 -8.71 -25.46
N VAL A 52 -4.50 -8.94 -26.49
CA VAL A 52 -5.57 -9.93 -26.45
C VAL A 52 -4.98 -11.32 -26.23
N HIS A 53 -3.98 -11.73 -27.01
CA HIS A 53 -3.33 -13.03 -26.88
C HIS A 53 -2.80 -13.27 -25.46
N LEU A 54 -2.08 -12.29 -24.89
CA LEU A 54 -1.55 -12.40 -23.53
C LEU A 54 -2.68 -12.47 -22.49
N THR A 55 -3.67 -11.57 -22.56
CA THR A 55 -4.80 -11.59 -21.62
C THR A 55 -5.60 -12.89 -21.69
N SER A 56 -5.81 -13.44 -22.88
CA SER A 56 -6.45 -14.75 -23.07
C SER A 56 -5.59 -15.89 -22.52
N GLY A 57 -4.27 -15.84 -22.69
CA GLY A 57 -3.33 -16.78 -22.06
C GLY A 57 -3.44 -16.76 -20.53
N MET A 58 -3.71 -15.58 -19.94
CA MET A 58 -3.97 -15.41 -18.51
C MET A 58 -5.43 -15.67 -18.10
N CYS A 59 -6.28 -16.18 -18.99
CA CYS A 59 -7.69 -16.49 -18.75
C CYS A 59 -8.56 -15.28 -18.41
N TRP A 60 -8.20 -14.10 -18.92
CA TRP A 60 -9.04 -12.92 -18.83
C TRP A 60 -10.05 -12.90 -19.96
N LYS A 61 -11.27 -12.44 -19.65
CA LYS A 61 -12.33 -12.28 -20.63
C LYS A 61 -12.50 -10.80 -20.97
N LEU A 62 -12.34 -10.45 -22.25
CA LEU A 62 -12.73 -9.13 -22.75
C LEU A 62 -14.26 -9.02 -22.71
N ILE A 63 -14.78 -8.02 -22.01
CA ILE A 63 -16.23 -7.83 -21.81
C ILE A 63 -16.77 -6.57 -22.46
N ALA A 64 -15.92 -5.59 -22.74
CA ALA A 64 -16.30 -4.38 -23.45
C ALA A 64 -15.11 -3.82 -24.23
N ARG A 65 -15.39 -3.28 -25.42
CA ARG A 65 -14.44 -2.50 -26.22
C ARG A 65 -15.23 -1.43 -26.94
N GLU A 66 -15.29 -0.25 -26.34
CA GLU A 66 -16.10 0.86 -26.84
C GLU A 66 -15.31 2.16 -26.79
N VAL A 67 -15.50 2.98 -27.81
CA VAL A 67 -14.87 4.31 -27.94
C VAL A 67 -13.35 4.20 -27.86
N GLN A 68 -12.74 4.55 -26.73
CA GLN A 68 -11.29 4.55 -26.50
C GLN A 68 -10.88 3.59 -25.37
N THR A 69 -11.78 2.71 -24.94
CA THR A 69 -11.61 1.90 -23.74
C THR A 69 -11.91 0.44 -24.02
N ALA A 70 -11.07 -0.45 -23.49
CA ALA A 70 -11.31 -1.87 -23.43
C ALA A 70 -11.30 -2.35 -21.97
N ILE A 71 -12.21 -3.27 -21.64
CA ILE A 71 -12.41 -3.76 -20.28
C ILE A 71 -12.34 -5.28 -20.29
N TRP A 72 -11.46 -5.82 -19.45
CA TRP A 72 -11.36 -7.26 -19.19
C TRP A 72 -11.82 -7.55 -17.76
N ILE A 73 -12.34 -8.75 -17.55
CA ILE A 73 -12.55 -9.35 -16.24
C ILE A 73 -11.62 -10.55 -16.07
N LYS A 74 -10.92 -10.62 -14.93
CA LYS A 74 -10.11 -11.78 -14.56
C LYS A 74 -11.03 -12.87 -14.01
N GLN A 75 -11.19 -13.96 -14.75
CA GLN A 75 -12.04 -15.07 -14.33
C GLN A 75 -11.28 -15.98 -13.36
N GLU A 76 -12.01 -16.56 -12.39
CA GLU A 76 -11.48 -17.63 -11.57
C GLU A 76 -11.64 -18.97 -12.30
N ASN A 77 -10.70 -19.26 -13.19
CA ASN A 77 -10.73 -20.46 -14.01
C ASN A 77 -9.36 -21.17 -14.00
N ASN A 78 -9.14 -21.96 -12.95
CA ASN A 78 -7.89 -22.71 -12.79
C ASN A 78 -7.68 -23.74 -13.90
N SER A 79 -8.74 -24.33 -14.46
CA SER A 79 -8.60 -25.28 -15.58
C SER A 79 -8.14 -24.60 -16.86
N CYS A 80 -8.64 -23.38 -17.15
CA CYS A 80 -8.12 -22.56 -18.25
C CYS A 80 -6.63 -22.26 -18.05
N LEU A 81 -6.21 -21.89 -16.83
CA LEU A 81 -4.83 -21.51 -16.57
C LEU A 81 -3.87 -22.70 -16.66
N GLN A 82 -4.31 -23.88 -16.19
CA GLN A 82 -3.59 -25.15 -16.36
C GLN A 82 -3.43 -25.50 -17.84
N HIS A 83 -4.53 -25.51 -18.59
CA HIS A 83 -4.51 -25.78 -20.03
C HIS A 83 -3.58 -24.82 -20.79
N ASN A 84 -3.68 -23.52 -20.53
CA ASN A 84 -2.83 -22.53 -21.19
C ASN A 84 -1.34 -22.66 -20.80
N THR A 85 -1.05 -23.25 -19.64
CA THR A 85 0.33 -23.57 -19.26
C THR A 85 0.85 -24.79 -20.04
N GLU A 86 0.03 -25.83 -20.22
CA GLU A 86 0.38 -27.01 -21.03
C GLU A 86 0.67 -26.62 -22.49
N GLU A 87 -0.13 -25.71 -23.04
CA GLU A 87 0.06 -25.11 -24.37
C GLU A 87 1.22 -24.09 -24.43
N LYS A 88 1.95 -23.88 -23.32
CA LYS A 88 3.09 -22.95 -23.20
C LYS A 88 2.75 -21.50 -23.55
N LEU A 89 1.48 -21.10 -23.40
CA LEU A 89 1.05 -19.71 -23.59
C LEU A 89 1.49 -18.83 -22.41
N VAL A 90 1.61 -19.42 -21.22
CA VAL A 90 2.04 -18.76 -19.99
C VAL A 90 2.90 -19.70 -19.14
N ASN A 91 3.83 -19.14 -18.37
CA ASN A 91 4.68 -19.91 -17.44
C ASN A 91 4.14 -19.77 -16.02
N ILE A 92 4.24 -20.82 -15.21
CA ILE A 92 3.92 -20.79 -13.77
C ILE A 92 5.15 -20.34 -12.99
N CYS A 93 4.93 -19.54 -11.94
CA CYS A 93 6.01 -19.16 -11.01
C CYS A 93 6.32 -20.30 -10.05
N ASP A 94 7.61 -20.54 -9.80
CA ASP A 94 8.04 -21.45 -8.74
C ASP A 94 7.53 -20.97 -7.37
N SER A 95 7.18 -21.93 -6.51
CA SER A 95 6.80 -21.69 -5.11
C SER A 95 8.03 -21.27 -4.31
N GLN A 96 8.42 -19.99 -4.42
CA GLN A 96 9.36 -19.39 -3.49
C GLN A 96 8.61 -18.62 -2.41
N ASP A 97 9.06 -18.82 -1.19
CA ASP A 97 8.62 -18.10 0.00
C ASP A 97 9.11 -16.65 -0.04
N ASP A 98 8.26 -15.75 -0.54
CA ASP A 98 8.45 -14.28 -0.50
C ASP A 98 8.28 -13.72 0.93
N PHE A 99 8.78 -14.41 1.96
CA PHE A 99 8.64 -13.99 3.37
C PHE A 99 9.44 -12.71 3.68
N LYS A 100 10.50 -12.42 2.89
CA LYS A 100 11.30 -11.20 3.05
C LYS A 100 11.15 -10.31 1.80
N PRO A 101 10.39 -9.22 1.88
CA PRO A 101 10.26 -8.29 0.78
C PRO A 101 11.61 -7.58 0.55
N SER A 102 12.10 -7.59 -0.69
CA SER A 102 13.21 -6.75 -1.12
C SER A 102 12.67 -5.67 -2.06
N TRP A 103 13.11 -4.42 -1.87
CA TRP A 103 12.73 -3.30 -2.75
C TRP A 103 13.39 -3.40 -4.14
N LYS A 104 14.25 -4.40 -4.35
CA LYS A 104 14.89 -4.73 -5.63
C LYS A 104 14.52 -6.12 -6.15
N THR A 105 13.37 -6.67 -5.76
CA THR A 105 12.89 -7.92 -6.36
C THR A 105 12.55 -7.68 -7.83
N PRO A 106 13.23 -8.35 -8.79
CA PRO A 106 12.89 -8.22 -10.19
C PRO A 106 11.46 -8.70 -10.45
N LEU A 107 10.76 -8.04 -11.38
CA LEU A 107 9.48 -8.54 -11.85
C LEU A 107 9.68 -9.95 -12.44
N ARG A 108 8.71 -10.83 -12.18
CA ARG A 108 8.73 -12.21 -12.69
C ARG A 108 7.92 -12.31 -13.96
N ASN A 109 8.44 -13.04 -14.95
CA ASN A 109 7.76 -13.26 -16.22
C ASN A 109 6.85 -14.51 -16.22
N CYS A 110 6.14 -14.74 -15.12
CA CYS A 110 5.32 -15.94 -14.85
C CYS A 110 4.02 -15.58 -14.12
N ILE A 111 3.14 -16.57 -13.94
CA ILE A 111 1.84 -16.43 -13.27
C ILE A 111 1.81 -17.36 -12.05
N THR A 112 1.35 -16.84 -10.92
CA THR A 112 1.11 -17.64 -9.71
C THR A 112 -0.25 -18.31 -9.79
N LEU A 113 -0.30 -19.63 -9.58
CA LEU A 113 -1.57 -20.34 -9.38
C LEU A 113 -2.18 -19.93 -8.03
N SER A 114 -3.47 -19.66 -8.00
CA SER A 114 -4.18 -19.44 -6.74
C SER A 114 -4.33 -20.78 -6.01
N ASP A 115 -3.78 -20.90 -4.80
CA ASP A 115 -3.99 -22.05 -3.93
C ASP A 115 -5.49 -22.27 -3.70
N THR A 116 -5.98 -23.47 -4.00
CA THR A 116 -7.35 -23.93 -3.72
C THR A 116 -7.74 -23.87 -2.23
N SER A 117 -6.76 -23.69 -1.32
CA SER A 117 -6.97 -23.54 0.12
C SER A 117 -7.15 -22.09 0.58
N SER A 118 -6.74 -21.10 -0.22
CA SER A 118 -7.11 -19.71 0.03
C SER A 118 -8.52 -19.52 -0.50
N ASN A 119 -9.52 -19.84 0.32
CA ASN A 119 -10.92 -19.50 0.07
C ASN A 119 -10.99 -18.06 -0.46
N THR A 120 -11.10 -17.92 -1.78
CA THR A 120 -11.52 -16.75 -2.54
C THR A 120 -13.00 -16.53 -2.26
N LYS A 121 -13.33 -16.37 -0.97
CA LYS A 121 -14.60 -15.78 -0.59
C LYS A 121 -14.63 -14.44 -1.30
N LYS A 122 -15.65 -14.25 -2.14
CA LYS A 122 -16.02 -12.96 -2.70
C LYS A 122 -15.90 -11.94 -1.57
N LEU A 123 -14.91 -11.06 -1.69
CA LEU A 123 -14.64 -10.11 -0.62
C LEU A 123 -15.91 -9.30 -0.35
N PRO A 124 -16.24 -9.04 0.91
CA PRO A 124 -17.40 -8.24 1.21
C PRO A 124 -17.23 -6.81 0.63
N PRO A 125 -18.31 -6.03 0.53
CA PRO A 125 -18.21 -4.62 0.16
C PRO A 125 -17.14 -3.89 0.96
N ARG A 126 -16.52 -2.86 0.35
CA ARG A 126 -15.38 -2.13 0.94
C ARG A 126 -15.59 -1.74 2.42
N PRO A 127 -16.76 -1.23 2.86
CA PRO A 127 -16.95 -0.88 4.27
C PRO A 127 -16.78 -2.06 5.23
N GLN A 128 -17.20 -3.25 4.81
CA GLN A 128 -17.11 -4.47 5.63
C GLN A 128 -15.69 -5.04 5.64
N ARG A 129 -14.90 -4.85 4.58
CA ARG A 129 -13.51 -5.31 4.50
C ARG A 129 -12.60 -4.73 5.57
N LEU A 130 -12.91 -3.55 6.08
CA LEU A 130 -12.10 -2.85 7.08
C LEU A 130 -11.89 -3.69 8.35
N SER A 131 -12.84 -4.58 8.67
CA SER A 131 -12.83 -5.43 9.86
C SER A 131 -12.89 -6.94 9.54
N GLU A 132 -12.78 -7.32 8.27
CA GLU A 132 -12.82 -8.73 7.86
C GLU A 132 -11.44 -9.35 7.98
N TYR A 133 -11.32 -10.38 8.82
CA TYR A 133 -10.08 -11.12 8.97
C TYR A 133 -9.84 -12.05 7.76
N SER A 134 -8.65 -11.95 7.17
CA SER A 134 -8.22 -12.80 6.06
C SER A 134 -7.43 -14.00 6.57
N GLN A 135 -7.79 -15.21 6.14
CA GLN A 135 -7.06 -16.43 6.51
C GLN A 135 -5.60 -16.40 6.06
N SER A 136 -5.25 -15.59 5.06
CA SER A 136 -3.85 -15.43 4.63
C SER A 136 -2.94 -14.85 5.73
N LEU A 137 -3.51 -14.13 6.70
CA LEU A 137 -2.77 -13.54 7.81
C LEU A 137 -2.27 -14.58 8.81
N SER A 138 -2.87 -15.77 8.86
CA SER A 138 -2.38 -16.86 9.71
C SER A 138 -0.98 -17.33 9.29
N ARG A 139 -0.66 -17.26 7.99
CA ARG A 139 0.68 -17.56 7.45
C ARG A 139 1.74 -16.56 7.96
N LEU A 140 1.31 -15.39 8.42
CA LEU A 140 2.17 -14.36 9.04
C LEU A 140 2.16 -14.44 10.58
N GLY A 141 1.54 -15.46 11.18
CA GLY A 141 1.40 -15.60 12.63
C GLY A 141 0.44 -14.59 13.28
N ILE A 142 -0.41 -13.95 12.48
CA ILE A 142 -1.42 -12.98 12.93
C ILE A 142 -2.76 -13.69 13.00
N ASP A 143 -3.24 -13.92 14.21
CA ASP A 143 -4.56 -14.47 14.47
C ASP A 143 -5.66 -13.39 14.41
N ARG A 144 -6.91 -13.84 14.46
CA ARG A 144 -8.09 -12.97 14.40
C ARG A 144 -8.16 -12.00 15.58
N GLU A 145 -7.73 -12.43 16.76
CA GLU A 145 -7.79 -11.62 17.97
C GLU A 145 -6.83 -10.43 17.87
N LYS A 146 -5.57 -10.67 17.47
CA LYS A 146 -4.58 -9.61 17.21
C LYS A 146 -5.05 -8.62 16.15
N PHE A 147 -5.65 -9.11 15.07
CA PHE A 147 -6.18 -8.25 14.01
C PHE A 147 -7.31 -7.33 14.49
N LEU A 148 -8.23 -7.85 15.30
CA LEU A 148 -9.32 -7.05 15.87
C LEU A 148 -8.81 -6.08 16.94
N ALA A 149 -7.86 -6.51 17.76
CA ALA A 149 -7.21 -5.66 18.76
C ALA A 149 -6.50 -4.46 18.11
N ASP A 150 -5.76 -4.67 17.02
CA ASP A 150 -5.15 -3.58 16.21
C ASP A 150 -6.20 -2.58 15.74
N THR A 151 -7.33 -3.08 15.24
CA THR A 151 -8.42 -2.23 14.73
C THR A 151 -9.02 -1.35 15.82
N ILE A 152 -9.31 -1.95 16.99
CA ILE A 152 -9.89 -1.24 18.13
C ILE A 152 -8.90 -0.22 18.68
N TYR A 153 -7.65 -0.63 18.88
CA TYR A 153 -6.58 0.24 19.35
C TYR A 153 -6.46 1.50 18.50
N TRP A 154 -6.35 1.35 17.17
CA TRP A 154 -6.19 2.50 16.29
C TRP A 154 -7.43 3.39 16.22
N GLN A 155 -8.64 2.83 16.35
CA GLN A 155 -9.87 3.63 16.41
C GLN A 155 -9.89 4.58 17.61
N ASP A 156 -9.40 4.14 18.76
CA ASP A 156 -9.32 4.97 19.95
C ASP A 156 -8.12 5.92 19.89
N GLN A 157 -6.97 5.41 19.44
CA GLN A 157 -5.73 6.16 19.41
C GLN A 157 -5.76 7.36 18.45
N VAL A 158 -6.38 7.22 17.28
CA VAL A 158 -6.55 8.32 16.32
C VAL A 158 -7.38 9.47 16.93
N ARG A 159 -8.40 9.15 17.74
CA ARG A 159 -9.19 10.19 18.43
C ARG A 159 -8.34 10.96 19.45
N HIS A 160 -7.43 10.28 20.15
CA HIS A 160 -6.49 10.95 21.05
C HIS A 160 -5.52 11.85 20.28
N TYR A 161 -4.99 11.38 19.16
CA TYR A 161 -4.10 12.18 18.31
C TYR A 161 -4.75 13.47 17.83
N TRP A 162 -5.98 13.40 17.32
CA TRP A 162 -6.68 14.59 16.85
C TRP A 162 -6.99 15.60 17.95
N ARG A 163 -7.34 15.12 19.16
CA ARG A 163 -7.54 15.99 20.33
C ARG A 163 -6.25 16.71 20.74
N LEU A 164 -5.10 16.03 20.68
CA LEU A 164 -3.82 16.60 21.06
C LEU A 164 -3.26 17.56 20.02
N MET A 165 -3.49 17.29 18.73
CA MET A 165 -3.12 18.21 17.65
C MET A 165 -3.97 19.48 17.62
N ASP A 166 -5.14 19.47 18.26
CA ASP A 166 -6.12 20.57 18.26
C ASP A 166 -6.48 21.02 16.83
N VAL A 167 -6.78 20.05 15.96
CA VAL A 167 -7.16 20.29 14.56
C VAL A 167 -8.55 19.77 14.26
N ASN A 168 -9.26 20.45 13.36
CA ASN A 168 -10.54 19.98 12.85
C ASN A 168 -10.34 18.83 11.84
N GLU A 169 -11.32 17.92 11.73
CA GLU A 169 -11.31 16.78 10.80
C GLU A 169 -11.12 17.18 9.32
N LYS A 170 -11.44 18.43 8.97
CA LYS A 170 -11.34 18.94 7.59
C LYS A 170 -9.96 19.48 7.22
N GLU A 171 -9.10 19.75 8.19
CA GLU A 171 -7.79 20.39 7.98
C GLU A 171 -6.74 19.41 7.46
N ILE A 172 -6.81 18.15 7.89
CA ILE A 172 -5.93 17.09 7.42
C ILE A 172 -6.61 16.35 6.29
N ARG A 173 -5.98 16.22 5.12
CA ARG A 173 -6.56 15.54 3.96
C ARG A 173 -5.66 14.46 3.37
N ASN A 174 -4.35 14.62 3.47
CA ASN A 174 -3.36 13.70 2.91
C ASN A 174 -2.47 13.22 4.04
N VAL A 175 -2.59 11.95 4.39
CA VAL A 175 -1.84 11.31 5.46
C VAL A 175 -0.91 10.27 4.85
N MET A 176 0.31 10.18 5.36
CA MET A 176 1.16 9.02 5.14
C MET A 176 1.32 8.28 6.45
N ASP A 177 0.89 7.02 6.47
CA ASP A 177 1.23 6.08 7.52
C ASP A 177 2.52 5.37 7.12
N MET A 178 3.62 5.82 7.69
CA MET A 178 4.98 5.43 7.30
C MET A 178 5.34 4.01 7.75
N SER A 179 4.54 3.44 8.67
CA SER A 179 4.72 2.09 9.23
C SER A 179 3.36 1.46 9.51
N ALA A 180 2.65 1.11 8.43
CA ALA A 180 1.23 0.79 8.49
C ALA A 180 0.88 -0.53 9.18
N SER A 181 1.83 -1.47 9.32
CA SER A 181 1.58 -2.79 9.90
C SER A 181 0.32 -3.44 9.29
N LEU A 182 -0.76 -3.64 10.05
CA LEU A 182 -2.02 -4.23 9.60
C LEU A 182 -3.01 -3.22 8.96
N GLY A 183 -2.62 -1.96 8.83
CA GLY A 183 -3.42 -0.87 8.27
C GLY A 183 -4.50 -0.33 9.21
N GLY A 184 -4.45 -0.65 10.51
CA GLY A 184 -5.47 -0.23 11.48
C GLY A 184 -5.61 1.29 11.60
N PHE A 185 -4.50 2.03 11.56
CA PHE A 185 -4.51 3.50 11.55
C PHE A 185 -5.30 4.06 10.35
N ALA A 186 -5.07 3.52 9.14
CA ALA A 186 -5.84 3.91 7.97
C ALA A 186 -7.32 3.51 8.05
N VAL A 187 -7.62 2.38 8.71
CA VAL A 187 -9.02 1.96 8.95
C VAL A 187 -9.73 2.91 9.90
N ALA A 188 -9.07 3.36 10.97
CA ALA A 188 -9.63 4.32 11.91
C ALA A 188 -10.03 5.64 11.24
N LEU A 189 -9.33 6.02 10.17
CA LEU A 189 -9.58 7.21 9.36
C LEU A 189 -10.54 7.01 8.17
N SER A 190 -11.05 5.79 7.96
CA SER A 190 -11.78 5.42 6.73
C SER A 190 -13.12 6.13 6.52
N THR A 191 -13.73 6.64 7.59
CA THR A 191 -14.99 7.41 7.53
C THR A 191 -14.76 8.91 7.39
N TRP A 192 -13.51 9.35 7.49
CA TRP A 192 -13.13 10.75 7.43
C TRP A 192 -12.76 11.13 5.99
N PRO A 193 -12.86 12.42 5.59
CA PRO A 193 -12.60 12.84 4.22
C PRO A 193 -11.09 12.97 3.94
N VAL A 194 -10.32 11.92 4.29
CA VAL A 194 -8.85 11.86 4.25
C VAL A 194 -8.36 10.73 3.35
N TRP A 195 -7.20 10.94 2.74
CA TRP A 195 -6.48 9.96 1.95
C TRP A 195 -5.28 9.47 2.75
N VAL A 196 -5.15 8.16 2.93
CA VAL A 196 -4.01 7.56 3.63
C VAL A 196 -3.16 6.76 2.65
N MET A 197 -1.89 7.15 2.52
CA MET A 197 -0.84 6.37 1.88
C MET A 197 -0.22 5.45 2.93
N ASN A 198 -0.40 4.14 2.76
CA ASN A 198 0.14 3.13 3.68
C ASN A 198 1.50 2.63 3.18
N VAL A 199 2.50 2.67 4.04
CA VAL A 199 3.84 2.16 3.78
C VAL A 199 4.12 1.00 4.73
N VAL A 200 4.58 -0.14 4.19
CA VAL A 200 5.09 -1.26 4.98
C VAL A 200 6.60 -1.33 4.73
N PRO A 201 7.44 -0.93 5.70
CA PRO A 201 8.89 -1.02 5.58
C PRO A 201 9.36 -2.44 5.23
N VAL A 202 10.35 -2.54 4.33
CA VAL A 202 10.95 -3.84 3.93
C VAL A 202 11.65 -4.56 5.08
N THR A 203 11.97 -3.84 6.15
CA THR A 203 12.60 -4.35 7.36
C THR A 203 11.61 -5.04 8.30
N MET A 204 10.30 -4.87 8.08
CA MET A 204 9.23 -5.48 8.86
C MET A 204 8.67 -6.74 8.18
N ASN A 205 7.83 -7.48 8.91
CA ASN A 205 7.04 -8.56 8.32
C ASN A 205 6.18 -8.00 7.16
N ASN A 206 6.10 -8.75 6.06
CA ASN A 206 5.35 -8.35 4.88
C ASN A 206 3.83 -8.40 5.15
N THR A 207 3.27 -7.32 5.69
CA THR A 207 1.85 -7.17 5.99
C THR A 207 1.07 -6.49 4.86
N LEU A 208 1.65 -6.36 3.66
CA LEU A 208 0.99 -5.73 2.51
C LEU A 208 -0.32 -6.45 2.14
N SER A 209 -0.39 -7.78 2.31
CA SER A 209 -1.62 -8.54 2.13
C SER A 209 -2.74 -8.07 3.06
N ALA A 210 -2.42 -7.76 4.33
CA ALA A 210 -3.38 -7.22 5.30
C ALA A 210 -3.96 -5.88 4.84
N VAL A 211 -3.07 -4.93 4.49
CA VAL A 211 -3.44 -3.59 4.01
C VAL A 211 -4.28 -3.68 2.72
N TYR A 212 -3.91 -4.60 1.82
CA TYR A 212 -4.61 -4.82 0.57
C TYR A 212 -5.98 -5.49 0.75
N ASP A 213 -6.08 -6.52 1.59
CA ASP A 213 -7.32 -7.24 1.91
C ASP A 213 -8.36 -6.31 2.55
N ARG A 214 -7.93 -5.42 3.47
CA ARG A 214 -8.78 -4.41 4.10
C ARG A 214 -9.26 -3.31 3.15
N GLY A 215 -8.67 -3.22 1.95
CA GLY A 215 -9.06 -2.22 0.96
C GLY A 215 -8.67 -0.78 1.32
N VAL A 216 -7.64 -0.61 2.15
CA VAL A 216 -7.06 0.70 2.52
C VAL A 216 -5.82 1.06 1.69
N SER A 217 -5.46 0.23 0.71
CA SER A 217 -4.48 0.58 -0.32
C SER A 217 -5.06 1.62 -1.28
N HIS A 218 -4.43 2.78 -1.36
CA HIS A 218 -4.79 3.87 -2.28
C HIS A 218 -3.65 4.12 -3.27
N SER A 219 -4.01 4.49 -4.51
CA SER A 219 -3.02 4.95 -5.49
C SER A 219 -2.34 6.23 -4.95
N PRO A 220 -1.00 6.33 -4.98
CA PRO A 220 -0.31 7.55 -4.60
C PRO A 220 -0.68 8.65 -5.59
N ARG A 221 -1.50 9.60 -5.15
CA ARG A 221 -1.86 10.78 -5.95
C ARG A 221 -1.17 12.05 -5.48
N THR A 222 -0.52 12.02 -4.32
CA THR A 222 0.10 13.20 -3.73
C THR A 222 1.55 12.91 -3.37
N ARG A 223 2.44 13.84 -3.74
CA ARG A 223 3.86 13.83 -3.36
C ARG A 223 4.11 14.62 -2.06
N SER A 224 3.04 15.12 -1.43
CA SER A 224 3.10 16.00 -0.25
C SER A 224 1.93 15.77 0.70
N TYR A 225 2.20 15.71 2.00
CA TYR A 225 1.26 15.28 3.05
C TYR A 225 0.99 16.37 4.08
N ASP A 226 -0.21 16.34 4.67
CA ASP A 226 -0.63 17.20 5.78
C ASP A 226 -0.27 16.57 7.13
N LEU A 227 -0.21 15.23 7.20
CA LEU A 227 0.18 14.46 8.38
C LEU A 227 1.10 13.30 8.00
N LEU A 228 2.21 13.14 8.72
CA LEU A 228 3.04 11.94 8.72
C LEU A 228 2.87 11.21 10.05
N HIS A 229 2.56 9.92 9.98
CA HIS A 229 2.47 9.05 11.15
C HIS A 229 3.58 8.01 11.10
N ALA A 230 4.40 7.95 12.14
CA ALA A 230 5.55 7.05 12.25
C ALA A 230 5.49 6.31 13.59
N ASN A 231 5.08 5.04 13.54
CA ASN A 231 5.02 4.16 14.71
C ASN A 231 6.08 3.06 14.60
N ASN A 232 7.06 3.09 15.51
CA ASN A 232 8.26 2.26 15.55
C ASN A 232 9.07 2.29 14.22
N LEU A 233 8.99 3.40 13.48
CA LEU A 233 9.64 3.50 12.16
C LEU A 233 11.16 3.47 12.27
N PHE A 234 11.73 4.24 13.19
CA PHE A 234 13.17 4.50 13.27
C PHE A 234 13.91 3.34 13.93
N SER A 235 13.31 2.67 14.92
CA SER A 235 13.88 1.45 15.53
C SER A 235 14.14 0.36 14.49
N HIS A 236 13.33 0.27 13.45
CA HIS A 236 13.56 -0.67 12.34
C HIS A 236 14.83 -0.39 11.50
N TYR A 237 15.41 0.81 11.59
CA TYR A 237 16.60 1.21 10.84
C TYR A 237 17.85 1.42 11.72
N LYS A 238 17.72 1.36 13.04
CA LYS A 238 18.77 1.72 14.02
C LYS A 238 20.04 0.86 13.91
N ASP A 239 19.90 -0.45 13.66
CA ASP A 239 21.01 -1.42 13.74
C ASP A 239 21.46 -1.99 12.38
N ARG A 240 21.21 -1.27 11.28
CA ARG A 240 21.59 -1.76 9.94
C ARG A 240 22.77 -0.99 9.36
N ASP A 241 23.83 -1.72 9.03
CA ASP A 241 25.05 -1.21 8.38
C ASP A 241 24.78 -0.57 7.00
N GLU A 242 23.67 -0.92 6.35
CA GLU A 242 23.19 -0.34 5.07
C GLU A 242 21.89 0.49 5.24
N GLY A 243 21.54 0.87 6.47
CA GLY A 243 20.31 1.61 6.79
C GLY A 243 20.37 3.11 6.46
N CYS A 244 19.21 3.77 6.40
CA CYS A 244 19.14 5.23 6.40
C CYS A 244 19.43 5.74 7.81
N LEU A 245 20.22 6.80 7.95
CA LEU A 245 20.40 7.45 9.24
C LEU A 245 19.08 8.08 9.68
N LEU A 246 18.91 8.26 10.99
CA LEU A 246 17.73 8.92 11.55
C LEU A 246 17.53 10.32 10.96
N GLU A 247 18.62 11.06 10.77
CA GLU A 247 18.66 12.37 10.12
C GLU A 247 18.17 12.30 8.66
N ASP A 248 18.54 11.26 7.92
CA ASP A 248 18.12 11.09 6.52
C ASP A 248 16.61 10.87 6.42
N ILE A 249 16.05 10.05 7.33
CA ILE A 249 14.60 9.84 7.42
C ILE A 249 13.91 11.16 7.78
N MET A 250 14.42 11.91 8.76
CA MET A 250 13.88 13.22 9.13
C MET A 250 13.92 14.24 7.97
N LEU A 251 14.99 14.24 7.17
CA LEU A 251 15.12 15.07 5.96
C LEU A 251 14.04 14.73 4.93
N GLU A 252 13.81 13.44 4.66
CA GLU A 252 12.76 13.01 3.73
C GLU A 252 11.36 13.31 4.26
N MET A 253 11.13 13.16 5.57
CA MET A 253 9.89 13.59 6.24
C MET A 253 9.67 15.10 6.05
N ASP A 254 10.70 15.93 6.28
CA ASP A 254 10.58 17.38 6.07
C ASP A 254 10.24 17.69 4.61
N ARG A 255 10.90 17.03 3.66
CA ARG A 255 10.75 17.25 2.22
C ARG A 255 9.32 16.98 1.73
N ILE A 256 8.65 15.95 2.25
CA ILE A 256 7.29 15.56 1.82
C ILE A 256 6.19 16.19 2.67
N LEU A 257 6.50 16.73 3.84
CA LEU A 257 5.52 17.39 4.70
C LEU A 257 5.25 18.82 4.21
N ARG A 258 3.98 19.17 4.07
CA ARG A 258 3.56 20.54 3.74
C ARG A 258 3.89 21.49 4.89
N PRO A 259 4.10 22.80 4.61
CA PRO A 259 4.19 23.79 5.66
C PRO A 259 2.99 23.71 6.61
N GLN A 260 3.22 23.89 7.91
CA GLN A 260 2.21 23.73 8.98
C GLN A 260 1.66 22.31 9.17
N GLY A 261 2.16 21.34 8.40
CA GLY A 261 1.80 19.93 8.55
C GLY A 261 2.30 19.34 9.86
N PHE A 262 1.69 18.21 10.22
CA PHE A 262 1.93 17.51 11.48
C PHE A 262 2.74 16.24 11.26
N ILE A 263 3.49 15.87 12.29
CA ILE A 263 4.20 14.61 12.39
C ILE A 263 3.88 14.01 13.75
N ILE A 264 3.49 12.74 13.78
CA ILE A 264 3.32 11.98 15.02
C ILE A 264 4.34 10.86 15.00
N ILE A 265 5.26 10.85 15.98
CA ILE A 265 6.31 9.84 16.12
C ILE A 265 6.14 9.12 17.46
N ARG A 266 6.09 7.79 17.39
CA ARG A 266 6.17 6.90 18.54
C ARG A 266 7.28 5.90 18.27
N ASP A 267 8.25 5.82 19.16
CA ASP A 267 9.41 4.95 19.01
C ASP A 267 10.10 4.74 20.36
N GLU A 268 11.24 4.06 20.37
CA GLU A 268 12.06 3.89 21.57
C GLU A 268 12.44 5.24 22.22
N GLU A 269 12.50 5.29 23.55
CA GLU A 269 12.86 6.50 24.32
C GLU A 269 14.19 7.14 23.85
N SER A 270 15.19 6.32 23.52
CA SER A 270 16.48 6.80 23.00
C SER A 270 16.36 7.53 21.65
N ILE A 271 15.45 7.07 20.79
CA ILE A 271 15.16 7.67 19.49
C ILE A 271 14.35 8.94 19.67
N ILE A 272 13.32 8.89 20.51
CA ILE A 272 12.47 10.04 20.84
C ILE A 272 13.32 11.20 21.38
N SER A 273 14.21 10.93 22.33
CA SER A 273 15.14 11.92 22.88
C SER A 273 16.02 12.54 21.78
N ARG A 274 16.60 11.72 20.89
CA ARG A 274 17.41 12.21 19.77
C ARG A 274 16.60 13.07 18.78
N ILE A 275 15.39 12.65 18.43
CA ILE A 275 14.51 13.41 17.53
C ILE A 275 14.13 14.75 18.17
N GLN A 276 13.82 14.78 19.46
CA GLN A 276 13.49 16.01 20.18
C GLN A 276 14.65 17.03 20.14
N HIS A 277 15.91 16.56 20.19
CA HIS A 277 17.08 17.42 20.04
C HIS A 277 17.32 17.91 18.60
N LEU A 278 16.95 17.11 17.58
CA LEU A 278 17.19 17.43 16.17
C LEU A 278 16.07 18.25 15.53
N ALA A 279 14.81 18.00 15.90
CA ALA A 279 13.62 18.60 15.31
C ALA A 279 13.64 20.15 15.23
N PRO A 280 14.19 20.89 16.22
CA PRO A 280 14.33 22.35 16.10
C PRO A 280 15.21 22.79 14.91
N LYS A 281 16.20 21.98 14.52
CA LYS A 281 17.06 22.24 13.35
C LYS A 281 16.31 22.11 12.02
N PHE A 282 15.19 21.37 12.03
CA PHE A 282 14.25 21.25 10.91
C PHE A 282 13.12 22.29 10.99
N LEU A 283 13.16 23.22 11.95
CA LEU A 283 12.10 24.19 12.24
C LEU A 283 10.75 23.51 12.57
N TRP A 284 10.82 22.38 13.29
CA TRP A 284 9.63 21.73 13.81
C TRP A 284 9.39 22.14 15.27
N ASP A 285 8.15 22.56 15.56
CA ASP A 285 7.66 22.75 16.92
C ASP A 285 7.32 21.39 17.52
N VAL A 286 7.82 21.07 18.70
CA VAL A 286 7.73 19.73 19.29
C VAL A 286 6.96 19.76 20.60
N GLN A 287 6.02 18.84 20.74
CA GLN A 287 5.29 18.55 21.97
C GLN A 287 5.44 17.07 22.31
N LEU A 288 5.85 16.78 23.55
CA LEU A 288 5.97 15.42 24.06
C LEU A 288 4.73 15.08 24.89
N HIS A 289 4.09 13.96 24.55
CA HIS A 289 2.96 13.40 25.30
C HIS A 289 3.26 11.95 25.68
N TYR A 290 2.59 11.48 26.73
CA TYR A 290 2.66 10.09 27.16
C TYR A 290 1.32 9.42 26.88
N LEU A 291 1.34 8.37 26.06
CA LEU A 291 0.14 7.68 25.59
C LEU A 291 0.32 6.17 25.74
N GLU A 292 -0.78 5.45 25.98
CA GLU A 292 -0.76 4.00 26.00
C GLU A 292 -0.52 3.42 24.59
N ASP A 293 0.17 2.29 24.53
CA ASP A 293 0.30 1.44 23.35
C ASP A 293 -0.81 0.36 23.30
N ASP A 294 -0.74 -0.52 22.31
CA ASP A 294 -1.66 -1.64 22.12
C ASP A 294 -1.62 -2.66 23.28
N ARG A 295 -0.59 -2.62 24.11
CA ARG A 295 -0.38 -3.45 25.31
C ARG A 295 -0.70 -2.71 26.60
N LYS A 296 -1.30 -1.52 26.53
CA LYS A 296 -1.59 -0.63 27.67
C LYS A 296 -0.35 -0.19 28.44
N LYS A 297 0.81 -0.18 27.78
CA LYS A 297 2.03 0.38 28.34
C LYS A 297 2.13 1.84 27.91
N THR A 298 2.32 2.72 28.89
CA THR A 298 2.57 4.13 28.61
C THR A 298 3.94 4.32 27.98
N GLY A 299 3.99 5.00 26.84
CA GLY A 299 5.22 5.37 26.16
C GLY A 299 5.15 6.78 25.59
N SER A 300 6.31 7.30 25.21
CA SER A 300 6.44 8.62 24.62
C SER A 300 5.85 8.72 23.21
N ALA A 301 5.19 9.83 22.93
CA ALA A 301 4.68 10.22 21.62
C ALA A 301 5.04 11.68 21.34
N LEU A 302 5.83 11.91 20.31
CA LEU A 302 6.17 13.25 19.84
C LEU A 302 5.16 13.72 18.80
N PHE A 303 4.63 14.91 19.03
CA PHE A 303 3.81 15.65 18.10
C PHE A 303 4.65 16.82 17.61
N CYS A 304 5.03 16.77 16.34
CA CYS A 304 5.80 17.83 15.71
C CYS A 304 4.94 18.59 14.71
N ARG A 305 5.09 19.92 14.64
CA ARG A 305 4.44 20.76 13.64
C ARG A 305 5.49 21.53 12.87
N LYS A 306 5.53 21.38 11.55
CA LYS A 306 6.48 22.07 10.70
C LYS A 306 6.13 23.55 10.58
N ARG A 307 7.06 24.44 10.88
CA ARG A 307 6.85 25.89 10.69
C ARG A 307 6.80 26.25 9.20
N PHE A 308 6.09 27.33 8.90
CA PHE A 308 6.19 27.95 7.59
C PHE A 308 7.54 28.65 7.46
N TRP A 309 8.27 28.40 6.37
CA TRP A 309 9.54 29.06 6.09
C TRP A 309 9.23 30.48 5.62
N ALA A 310 9.13 31.43 6.56
CA ALA A 310 9.14 32.83 6.25
C ALA A 310 10.60 33.32 6.33
N ILE A 311 11.11 33.87 5.22
CA ILE A 311 12.33 34.66 5.28
C ILE A 311 11.91 35.98 5.95
N ALA A 312 12.35 36.17 7.18
CA ALA A 312 12.20 37.45 7.89
C ALA A 312 13.14 38.50 7.32
#